data_AF-A0A9W7HXX6-F1
#
_entry.id   AF-A0A9W7HXX6-F1
#
_cell.length_a   1.000
_cell.length_b   1.000
_cell.length_c   1.000
_cell.angle_alpha   90.00
_cell.angle_beta   90.00
_cell.angle_gamma   90.00
#
_symmetry.space_group_name_H-M   'P 1'
#
loop_
_entity.id
_entity.type
_entity.pdbx_description
1 polymer ?
#
loop_
_entity_poly.entity_id
_entity_poly.type
_entity_poly.pdbx_seq_one_letter_code
_entity_poly.pdbx_strand_id
1 'polypeptide(L)'
;MVVAKSAILITVADDFFDMEGSLDELNILTDAVRRWDSRGLSGHSNVIFDALDNLVKETAEKHLQQKKTDTTCFLKQIWVETFDSWLVEAK
;
A
#
# COMPACT_ATOMS: atom_id res chain seq x y z
N MET A 1 5.45 15.15 -7.54
CA MET A 1 5.19 14.83 -6.12
C MET A 1 4.80 13.37 -5.87
N VAL A 2 4.11 12.67 -6.79
CA VAL A 2 3.74 11.25 -6.64
C VAL A 2 4.94 10.35 -6.32
N VAL A 3 6.06 10.52 -7.05
CA VAL A 3 7.29 9.74 -6.84
C VAL A 3 7.81 9.88 -5.41
N ALA A 4 7.93 11.10 -4.88
CA ALA A 4 8.41 11.33 -3.53
C ALA A 4 7.46 10.75 -2.47
N LYS A 5 6.14 10.90 -2.63
CA LYS A 5 5.16 10.27 -1.73
C LYS A 5 5.27 8.75 -1.75
N SER A 6 5.45 8.16 -2.93
CA SER A 6 5.61 6.71 -3.10
C SER A 6 6.88 6.22 -2.41
N ALA A 7 8.01 6.93 -2.58
CA ALA A 7 9.26 6.58 -1.93
C ALA A 7 9.16 6.61 -0.40
N ILE A 8 8.50 7.63 0.17
CA ILE A 8 8.28 7.71 1.62
C ILE A 8 7.42 6.54 2.11
N LEU A 9 6.31 6.25 1.43
CA LEU A 9 5.45 5.13 1.80
C LEU A 9 6.18 3.80 1.70
N ILE A 10 6.97 3.61 0.65
CA ILE A 10 7.81 2.41 0.46
C ILE A 10 8.75 2.24 1.65
N THR A 11 9.51 3.27 2.02
CA THR A 11 10.46 3.19 3.15
C THR A 11 9.75 2.88 4.46
N VAL A 12 8.61 3.54 4.76
CA VAL A 12 7.88 3.29 6.01
C VAL A 12 7.28 1.89 6.05
N ALA A 13 6.77 1.39 4.92
CA ALA A 13 6.24 0.03 4.85
C ALA A 13 7.37 -1.01 4.95
N ASP A 14 8.50 -0.80 4.28
CA ASP A 14 9.68 -1.65 4.36
C ASP A 14 10.16 -1.84 5.81
N ASP A 15 10.41 -0.72 6.52
CA ASP A 15 10.78 -0.71 7.95
C ASP A 15 9.76 -1.44 8.85
N PHE A 16 8.47 -1.37 8.48
CA PHE A 16 7.42 -2.07 9.19
C PHE A 16 7.46 -3.58 8.95
N PHE A 17 7.82 -4.03 7.74
CA PHE A 17 7.90 -5.44 7.40
C PHE A 17 9.19 -6.11 7.88
N ASP A 18 10.31 -5.39 7.96
CA ASP A 18 11.62 -5.98 8.28
C ASP A 18 12.07 -5.81 9.75
N MET A 19 11.54 -4.81 10.48
CA MET A 19 11.98 -4.51 11.85
C MET A 19 10.86 -4.37 12.89
N GLU A 20 9.76 -3.67 12.58
CA GLU A 20 8.80 -3.27 13.62
C GLU A 20 7.56 -4.17 13.76
N GLY A 21 7.00 -4.65 12.64
CA GLY A 21 5.72 -5.35 12.61
C GLY A 21 5.81 -6.80 13.05
N SER A 22 4.82 -7.26 13.83
CA SER A 22 4.68 -8.70 14.10
C SER A 22 4.13 -9.43 12.87
N LEU A 23 4.49 -10.71 12.71
CA LEU A 23 4.03 -11.52 11.56
C LEU A 23 2.50 -11.53 11.42
N ASP A 24 1.74 -11.51 12.52
CA ASP A 24 0.28 -11.41 12.49
C ASP A 24 -0.20 -10.08 11.91
N GLU A 25 0.42 -8.96 12.33
CA GLU A 25 0.11 -7.63 11.76
C GLU A 25 0.48 -7.53 10.29
N LEU A 26 1.60 -8.12 9.87
CA LEU A 26 2.01 -8.16 8.46
C LEU A 26 0.99 -8.94 7.62
N ASN A 27 0.57 -10.13 8.08
CA ASN A 27 -0.44 -10.91 7.37
C ASN A 27 -1.79 -10.16 7.28
N ILE A 28 -2.22 -9.52 8.37
CA ILE A 28 -3.46 -8.73 8.41
C ILE A 28 -3.39 -7.53 7.44
N LEU A 29 -2.26 -6.82 7.41
CA LEU A 29 -2.04 -5.69 6.51
C LEU A 29 -2.02 -6.15 5.04
N THR A 30 -1.25 -7.20 4.71
CA THR A 30 -1.17 -7.72 3.35
C THR A 30 -2.53 -8.22 2.86
N ASP A 31 -3.33 -8.87 3.71
CA ASP A 31 -4.70 -9.28 3.37
C ASP A 31 -5.62 -8.06 3.11
N ALA A 32 -5.51 -7.02 3.93
CA ALA A 32 -6.25 -5.78 3.71
C ALA A 32 -5.87 -5.10 2.38
N VAL A 33 -4.59 -5.09 2.01
CA VAL A 33 -4.12 -4.58 0.72
C VAL A 33 -4.66 -5.43 -0.45
N ARG A 34 -4.65 -6.76 -0.35
CA ARG A 34 -5.24 -7.66 -1.36
C ARG A 34 -6.74 -7.42 -1.59
N ARG A 35 -7.50 -7.26 -0.50
CA ARG A 35 -8.93 -6.96 -0.55
C ARG A 35 -9.21 -5.50 -0.90
N TRP A 36 -8.20 -4.65 -0.76
CA TRP A 36 -8.28 -3.20 -0.81
C TRP A 36 -9.34 -2.64 0.15
N ASP A 37 -9.28 -3.06 1.42
CA ASP A 37 -10.27 -2.77 2.45
C ASP A 37 -9.63 -2.76 3.86
N SER A 38 -9.72 -1.63 4.56
CA SER A 38 -9.10 -1.41 5.88
C SER A 38 -9.81 -2.08 7.06
N ARG A 39 -10.94 -2.78 6.83
CA ARG A 39 -11.65 -3.47 7.91
C ARG A 39 -10.73 -4.45 8.65
N GLY A 40 -10.62 -4.25 9.96
CA GLY A 40 -9.82 -5.08 10.86
C GLY A 40 -8.41 -4.56 11.10
N LEU A 41 -8.00 -3.45 10.47
CA LEU A 41 -6.71 -2.83 10.72
C LEU A 41 -6.73 -1.97 12.00
N SER A 42 -5.57 -1.90 12.65
CA SER A 42 -5.30 -1.01 13.79
C SER A 42 -3.83 -0.60 13.78
N GLY A 43 -3.47 0.41 14.59
CA GLY A 43 -2.08 0.83 14.77
C GLY A 43 -1.40 1.23 13.47
N HIS A 44 -0.15 0.80 13.30
CA HIS A 44 0.68 1.10 12.13
C HIS A 44 0.06 0.59 10.83
N SER A 45 -0.50 -0.62 10.83
CA SER A 45 -1.13 -1.20 9.64
C SER A 45 -2.27 -0.33 9.09
N ASN A 46 -3.10 0.25 9.96
CA ASN A 46 -4.17 1.15 9.49
C ASN A 46 -3.60 2.44 8.88
N VAL A 47 -2.57 3.02 9.50
CA VAL A 47 -1.93 4.26 9.00
C VAL A 47 -1.26 4.02 7.64
N ILE A 48 -0.56 2.89 7.48
CA ILE A 48 0.11 2.51 6.23
C ILE A 48 -0.94 2.30 5.12
N PHE A 49 -2.02 1.57 5.42
CA PHE A 49 -3.09 1.34 4.44
C PHE A 49 -3.79 2.65 4.03
N ASP A 50 -4.13 3.52 4.98
CA ASP A 50 -4.79 4.80 4.68
C ASP A 50 -3.88 5.71 3.83
N ALA A 51 -2.58 5.73 4.10
CA ALA A 51 -1.61 6.46 3.29
C ALA A 51 -1.52 5.88 1.86
N LEU A 52 -1.52 4.55 1.73
CA LEU A 52 -1.52 3.85 0.46
C LEU A 52 -2.78 4.13 -0.37
N ASP A 53 -3.97 3.99 0.21
CA ASP A 53 -5.24 4.22 -0.48
C ASP A 53 -5.34 5.65 -1.00
N ASN A 54 -4.97 6.63 -0.17
CA ASN A 54 -4.92 8.03 -0.56
C ASN A 54 -3.92 8.28 -1.69
N LEU A 55 -2.72 7.68 -1.64
CA LEU A 55 -1.72 7.80 -2.70
C LEU A 55 -2.23 7.24 -4.03
N VAL A 56 -2.85 6.06 -4.02
CA VAL A 56 -3.39 5.42 -5.21
C VAL A 56 -4.53 6.27 -5.79
N LYS A 57 -5.45 6.73 -4.94
CA LYS A 57 -6.56 7.60 -5.35
C LYS A 57 -6.07 8.90 -5.98
N GLU A 58 -5.19 9.64 -5.31
CA GLU A 58 -4.62 10.88 -5.84
C GLU A 58 -3.90 10.66 -7.17
N THR A 59 -3.17 9.55 -7.31
CA THR A 59 -2.40 9.23 -8.52
C THR A 59 -3.32 8.89 -9.68
N ALA A 60 -4.36 8.07 -9.43
CA ALA A 60 -5.37 7.73 -10.41
C ALA A 60 -6.16 8.96 -10.88
N GLU A 61 -6.59 9.82 -9.95
CA GLU A 61 -7.32 11.06 -10.26
C GLU A 61 -6.48 12.01 -11.14
N LYS A 62 -5.20 12.20 -10.81
CA LYS A 62 -4.27 13.00 -11.63
C LYS A 62 -4.11 12.41 -13.03
N HIS A 63 -4.01 11.09 -13.15
CA HIS A 63 -3.86 10.43 -14.44
C HIS A 63 -5.13 10.51 -15.28
N LEU A 64 -6.31 10.35 -14.66
CA LEU A 64 -7.60 10.45 -15.32
C LEU A 64 -7.82 11.85 -15.91
N GLN A 65 -7.46 12.89 -15.16
CA GLN A 65 -7.53 14.29 -15.63
C GLN A 65 -6.62 14.54 -16.85
N GLN A 66 -5.47 13.87 -16.94
CA GLN A 66 -4.49 14.08 -18.01
C GLN A 66 -4.73 13.20 -19.25
N LYS A 67 -5.06 11.92 -19.06
CA LYS A 67 -5.10 10.90 -20.12
C LYS A 67 -6.47 10.25 -20.32
N LYS A 68 -7.52 10.67 -19.57
CA LYS A 68 -8.89 10.12 -19.61
C LYS A 68 -8.98 8.58 -19.45
N THR A 69 -7.95 7.95 -18.91
CA THR A 69 -7.89 6.51 -18.69
C THR A 69 -7.81 6.26 -17.20
N ASP A 70 -8.67 5.37 -16.67
CA ASP A 70 -8.64 4.97 -15.27
C ASP A 70 -7.53 3.93 -15.05
N THR A 71 -6.52 4.31 -14.25
CA THR A 71 -5.37 3.47 -13.90
C THR A 71 -5.49 2.86 -12.51
N THR A 72 -6.62 3.04 -11.81
CA THR A 72 -6.79 2.61 -10.41
C THR A 72 -6.50 1.12 -10.25
N CYS A 73 -7.07 0.27 -11.12
CA CYS A 73 -6.87 -1.18 -11.05
C CYS A 73 -5.39 -1.57 -11.17
N PHE A 74 -4.69 -0.97 -12.14
CA PHE A 74 -3.26 -1.20 -12.35
C PHE A 74 -2.40 -0.77 -11.16
N LEU A 75 -2.69 0.41 -10.59
CA LEU A 75 -1.97 0.90 -9.41
C LEU A 75 -2.18 -0.02 -8.20
N LYS A 76 -3.43 -0.45 -7.95
CA LYS A 76 -3.73 -1.40 -6.88
C LYS A 76 -2.97 -2.71 -7.05
N GLN A 77 -2.92 -3.24 -8.26
CA GLN A 77 -2.20 -4.48 -8.55
C GLN A 77 -0.71 -4.38 -8.23
N ILE A 78 -0.03 -3.29 -8.64
CA ILE A 78 1.39 -3.10 -8.32
C ILE A 78 1.62 -3.13 -6.81
N TRP A 79 0.79 -2.43 -6.04
CA TRP A 79 0.93 -2.40 -4.59
C TRP A 79 0.60 -3.74 -3.92
N VAL A 80 -0.37 -4.49 -4.44
CA VAL A 80 -0.62 -5.87 -3.97
C VAL A 80 0.62 -6.74 -4.19
N GLU A 81 1.23 -6.68 -5.37
CA GLU A 81 2.47 -7.43 -5.67
C GLU A 81 3.63 -7.02 -4.76
N THR A 82 3.76 -5.73 -4.45
CA THR A 82 4.79 -5.22 -3.52
C THR A 82 4.58 -5.74 -2.10
N PHE A 83 3.37 -5.60 -1.52
CA PHE A 83 3.09 -6.08 -0.16
C PHE A 83 3.14 -7.60 -0.04
N ASP A 84 2.81 -8.33 -1.11
CA ASP A 84 2.99 -9.78 -1.16
C ASP A 84 4.47 -10.17 -1.15
N SER A 85 5.31 -9.42 -1.85
CA SER A 85 6.76 -9.65 -1.88
C SER A 85 7.40 -9.39 -0.52
N TRP A 86 7.06 -8.28 0.15
CA TRP A 86 7.53 -8.00 1.50
C TRP A 86 7.09 -9.05 2.52
N LEU A 87 5.85 -9.57 2.41
CA LEU A 87 5.41 -10.65 3.29
C LEU A 87 6.17 -11.96 3.06
N VAL A 88 6.65 -12.23 1.83
CA VAL A 88 7.51 -13.39 1.55
C VAL A 88 8.90 -13.19 2.13
N GLU A 89 9.43 -11.97 2.11
CA GLU A 89 10.73 -11.63 2.68
C GLU A 89 10.74 -11.70 4.22
N ALA A 90 9.67 -11.24 4.87
CA ALA A 90 9.53 -11.27 6.32
C ALA A 90 9.24 -12.67 6.91
N LYS A 91 9.05 -13.69 6.06
CA LYS A 91 8.78 -15.09 6.44
C LYS A 91 10.04 -15.94 6.39
#